data_AF-A0A816GA08-F1
#
_entry.id   AF-A0A816GA08-F1
#
_cell.length_a   1.000
_cell.length_b   1.000
_cell.length_c   1.000
_cell.angle_alpha   90.00
_cell.angle_beta   90.00
_cell.angle_gamma   90.00
#
_symmetry.space_group_name_H-M   'P 1'
#
loop_
_entity.id
_entity.type
_entity.pdbx_description
1 polymer ?
#
loop_
_entity_poly.entity_id
_entity_poly.type
_entity_poly.pdbx_seq_one_letter_code
_entity_poly.pdbx_strand_id
1 'polypeptide(L)'
;MMKPVFNKQIHQQWKTPDDSMLHNHSLVYWTEWTSEQITIGVNEFIYSRINTTNLPESINPVWAFSGKWPFYMIINIGIGGEWPGPPDNTTVWPQLMVTDWIRVYQKKIE
;
A
#
# COMPACT_ATOMS: atom_id res chain seq x y z
N MET A 1 2.47 -22.80 4.17
CA MET A 1 2.64 -21.37 4.49
C MET A 1 3.64 -20.79 3.50
N MET A 2 3.21 -19.89 2.61
CA MET A 2 4.12 -19.22 1.68
C MET A 2 4.92 -18.13 2.41
N LYS A 3 6.17 -17.98 2.01
CA LYS A 3 7.12 -17.02 2.60
C LYS A 3 6.67 -15.60 2.23
N PRO A 4 6.63 -14.65 3.18
CA PRO A 4 6.37 -13.25 2.87
C PRO A 4 7.37 -12.75 1.83
N VAL A 5 6.87 -11.99 0.85
CA VAL A 5 7.71 -11.32 -0.15
C VAL A 5 8.23 -10.05 0.50
N PHE A 6 9.52 -9.99 0.83
CA PHE A 6 10.16 -8.78 1.35
C PHE A 6 10.72 -7.99 0.18
N ASN A 7 9.91 -7.16 -0.47
CA ASN A 7 10.44 -6.29 -1.51
C ASN A 7 10.90 -4.94 -0.95
N LYS A 8 12.18 -4.64 -1.16
CA LYS A 8 12.88 -3.48 -0.59
C LYS A 8 13.02 -2.29 -1.55
N GLN A 9 12.36 -2.30 -2.71
CA GLN A 9 12.58 -1.23 -3.71
C GLN A 9 11.30 -0.72 -4.38
N ILE A 10 11.25 0.60 -4.53
CA ILE A 10 10.15 1.45 -5.03
C ILE A 10 9.95 1.32 -6.57
N HIS A 11 10.68 0.39 -7.21
CA HIS A 11 10.70 0.22 -8.67
C HIS A 11 10.43 -1.21 -9.14
N GLN A 12 10.18 -2.15 -8.23
CA GLN A 12 9.82 -3.51 -8.63
C GLN A 12 8.31 -3.65 -8.64
N GLN A 13 7.75 -3.85 -9.83
CA GLN A 13 6.34 -4.15 -10.01
C GLN A 13 6.00 -5.40 -9.20
N TRP A 14 5.06 -5.26 -8.27
CA TRP A 14 4.49 -6.42 -7.61
C TRP A 14 3.66 -7.22 -8.61
N LYS A 15 3.85 -8.54 -8.60
CA LYS A 15 3.01 -9.48 -9.32
C LYS A 15 2.20 -10.26 -8.32
N THR A 16 0.94 -10.49 -8.61
CA THR A 16 0.15 -11.43 -7.83
C THR A 16 0.81 -12.82 -7.92
N PRO A 17 0.67 -13.68 -6.90
CA PRO A 17 1.24 -15.03 -6.94
C PRO A 17 0.75 -15.90 -8.11
N ASP A 18 -0.35 -15.51 -8.75
CA ASP A 18 -0.96 -16.15 -9.91
C ASP A 18 -0.79 -15.38 -11.24
N ASP A 19 0.01 -14.31 -11.27
CA ASP A 19 0.23 -13.41 -12.42
C ASP A 19 -1.03 -12.71 -12.99
N SER A 20 -2.17 -12.77 -12.30
CA SER A 20 -3.37 -12.02 -12.68
C SER A 20 -3.17 -10.49 -12.63
N MET A 21 -3.86 -9.78 -13.52
CA MET A 21 -3.87 -8.32 -13.51
C MET A 21 -4.71 -7.79 -12.34
N LEU A 22 -4.18 -6.80 -11.62
CA LEU A 22 -4.82 -6.22 -10.43
C LEU A 22 -6.20 -5.59 -10.67
N HIS A 23 -6.54 -5.28 -11.92
CA HIS A 23 -7.80 -4.65 -12.30
C HIS A 23 -8.88 -5.64 -12.77
N ASN A 24 -8.58 -6.94 -12.86
CA ASN A 24 -9.56 -7.93 -13.37
C ASN A 24 -10.58 -8.36 -12.29
N HIS A 25 -10.26 -8.18 -11.02
CA HIS A 25 -11.09 -8.61 -9.89
C HIS A 25 -11.06 -7.57 -8.77
N SER A 26 -12.10 -7.53 -7.95
CA SER A 26 -12.08 -6.76 -6.70
C SER A 26 -11.02 -7.33 -5.76
N LEU A 27 -10.08 -6.48 -5.34
CA LEU A 27 -9.03 -6.83 -4.39
C LEU A 27 -9.22 -6.06 -3.09
N VAL A 28 -8.79 -6.66 -1.98
CA VAL A 28 -8.74 -6.02 -0.67
C VAL A 28 -7.32 -5.54 -0.41
N TYR A 29 -7.10 -4.23 -0.53
CA TYR A 29 -5.87 -3.59 -0.08
C TYR A 29 -5.99 -3.25 1.40
N TRP A 30 -4.97 -3.57 2.19
CA TRP A 30 -5.01 -3.34 3.62
C TRP A 30 -3.65 -2.90 4.17
N THR A 31 -3.72 -2.17 5.28
CA THR A 31 -2.57 -1.85 6.10
C THR A 31 -2.89 -2.08 7.58
N GLU A 32 -1.97 -2.72 8.28
CA GLU A 32 -1.96 -2.77 9.73
C GLU A 32 -0.84 -1.88 10.23
N TRP A 33 -1.18 -0.91 11.08
CA TRP A 33 -0.24 0.08 11.57
C TRP A 33 -0.26 0.14 13.09
N THR A 34 0.90 -0.09 13.69
CA THR A 34 1.20 0.09 15.11
C THR A 34 2.33 1.11 15.31
N SER A 35 2.62 1.49 16.55
CA SER A 35 3.76 2.37 16.85
C SER A 35 5.12 1.79 16.44
N GLU A 36 5.21 0.47 16.21
CA GLU A 36 6.47 -0.24 15.95
C GLU A 36 6.60 -0.78 14.52
N GLN A 37 5.46 -0.98 13.83
CA GLN A 37 5.45 -1.60 12.53
C GLN A 37 4.28 -1.12 11.67
N ILE A 38 4.55 -0.98 10.37
CA ILE A 38 3.52 -0.87 9.33
C ILE A 38 3.63 -2.12 8.45
N THR A 39 2.54 -2.87 8.35
CA THR A 39 2.39 -4.00 7.41
C THR A 39 1.40 -3.60 6.33
N ILE A 40 1.72 -3.92 5.08
CA ILE A 40 0.87 -3.66 3.91
C ILE A 40 0.68 -4.98 3.17
N GLY A 41 -0.55 -5.23 2.73
CA GLY A 41 -0.88 -6.43 1.98
C GLY A 41 -2.04 -6.22 1.00
N VAL A 42 -2.25 -7.27 0.20
CA VAL A 42 -3.32 -7.38 -0.79
C VAL A 42 -3.92 -8.77 -0.65
N ASN A 43 -5.24 -8.82 -0.44
CA ASN A 43 -5.98 -10.03 -0.06
C ASN A 43 -5.29 -10.76 1.11
N GLU A 44 -4.94 -12.04 0.97
CA GLU A 44 -4.25 -12.85 1.97
C GLU A 44 -2.72 -12.64 2.00
N PHE A 45 -2.16 -11.86 1.08
CA PHE A 45 -0.71 -11.76 0.89
C PHE A 45 -0.12 -10.51 1.56
N ILE A 46 0.95 -10.73 2.33
CA ILE A 46 1.79 -9.65 2.86
C ILE A 46 2.78 -9.23 1.77
N TYR A 47 2.75 -7.94 1.43
CA TYR A 47 3.66 -7.32 0.46
C TYR A 47 4.85 -6.64 1.13
N SER A 48 4.64 -5.95 2.25
CA SER A 48 5.70 -5.20 2.91
C SER A 48 5.52 -5.15 4.41
N ARG A 49 6.66 -5.09 5.11
CA ARG A 49 6.75 -4.81 6.54
C ARG A 49 7.82 -3.77 6.77
N ILE A 50 7.44 -2.71 7.46
CA ILE A 50 8.28 -1.56 7.74
C ILE A 50 8.42 -1.45 9.25
N ASN A 51 9.63 -1.54 9.78
CA ASN A 51 9.91 -1.28 11.19
C ASN A 51 10.03 0.24 11.40
N THR A 52 9.06 0.84 12.08
CA THR A 52 8.99 2.31 12.30
C THR A 52 9.96 2.79 13.39
N THR A 53 10.51 1.87 14.19
CA THR A 53 11.54 2.14 15.20
C THR A 53 12.95 1.98 14.68
N ASN A 54 13.15 1.55 13.44
CA ASN A 54 14.49 1.36 12.88
C ASN A 54 14.46 1.52 11.36
N LEU A 55 14.19 2.75 10.92
CA LEU A 55 14.26 3.13 9.52
C LEU A 55 15.66 3.66 9.20
N PRO A 56 16.38 3.06 8.23
CA PRO A 56 17.64 3.60 7.73
C PRO A 56 17.45 5.06 7.30
N GLU A 57 18.44 5.90 7.58
CA GLU A 57 18.47 7.32 7.19
C GLU A 57 17.36 8.19 7.82
N SER A 58 16.65 7.67 8.83
CA SER A 58 15.67 8.44 9.61
C SER A 58 16.15 8.70 11.03
N ILE A 59 15.64 9.77 11.64
CA ILE A 59 15.76 10.02 13.08
C ILE A 59 14.93 8.95 13.82
N ASN A 60 15.58 8.18 14.70
CA ASN A 60 14.96 7.07 15.45
C ASN A 60 14.53 7.53 16.87
N PRO A 61 13.29 7.23 17.33
CA PRO A 61 12.16 6.66 16.59
C PRO A 61 11.52 7.66 15.63
N VAL A 62 11.00 7.16 14.50
CA VAL A 62 10.37 8.01 13.49
C VAL A 62 9.04 8.51 14.04
N TRP A 63 9.06 9.69 14.65
CA TRP A 63 7.91 10.24 15.36
C TRP A 63 6.65 10.31 14.46
N ALA A 64 6.82 10.54 13.16
CA ALA A 64 5.72 10.58 12.19
C ALA A 64 4.82 9.34 12.23
N PHE A 65 5.37 8.15 12.52
CA PHE A 65 4.62 6.89 12.53
C PHE A 65 4.21 6.38 13.92
N SER A 66 4.44 7.19 14.96
CA SER A 66 4.18 6.79 16.36
C SER A 66 2.70 6.70 16.74
N GLY A 67 1.78 7.13 15.86
CA GLY A 67 0.35 7.28 16.16
C GLY A 67 0.02 8.55 16.95
N LYS A 68 1.00 9.42 17.24
CA LYS A 68 0.77 10.70 17.94
C LYS A 68 0.12 11.78 17.08
N TRP A 69 0.25 11.68 15.76
CA TRP A 69 -0.31 12.65 14.82
C TRP A 69 -1.51 12.02 14.09
N PRO A 70 -2.59 12.78 13.85
CA PRO A 70 -3.67 12.32 13.02
C PRO A 70 -3.22 12.23 11.55
N PHE A 71 -3.72 11.22 10.85
CA PHE A 71 -3.56 11.06 9.42
C PHE A 71 -4.94 11.06 8.76
N TYR A 72 -4.98 11.44 7.49
CA TYR A 72 -6.16 11.36 6.65
C TYR A 72 -5.89 10.42 5.48
N MET A 73 -6.95 9.80 4.96
CA MET A 73 -6.86 8.91 3.81
C MET A 73 -7.02 9.72 2.52
N ILE A 74 -6.22 9.39 1.51
CA ILE A 74 -6.33 9.94 0.15
C ILE A 74 -6.62 8.79 -0.79
N ILE A 75 -7.62 8.96 -1.64
CA ILE A 75 -8.00 8.02 -2.70
C ILE A 75 -8.17 8.83 -3.97
N ASN A 76 -7.31 8.63 -4.95
CA ASN A 76 -7.30 9.39 -6.19
C ASN A 76 -6.85 8.53 -7.38
N ILE A 77 -7.19 8.95 -8.59
CA ILE A 77 -6.60 8.46 -9.84
C ILE A 77 -5.66 9.55 -10.35
N GLY A 78 -4.35 9.29 -10.34
CA GLY A 78 -3.38 10.17 -11.01
C GLY A 78 -3.38 9.91 -12.51
N ILE A 79 -3.36 10.97 -13.32
CA ILE A 79 -3.25 10.86 -14.78
C ILE A 79 -1.94 11.55 -15.20
N GLY A 80 -1.00 10.76 -15.71
CA GLY A 80 0.33 11.27 -16.06
C GLY A 80 1.26 11.52 -14.87
N GLY A 81 2.47 11.97 -15.16
CA GLY A 81 3.51 12.29 -14.17
C GLY A 81 4.85 11.66 -14.52
N GLU A 82 5.91 12.04 -13.81
CA GLU A 82 7.26 11.51 -14.04
C GLU A 82 7.34 9.99 -13.82
N TRP A 83 6.61 9.48 -12.82
CA TRP A 83 6.64 8.05 -12.48
C TRP A 83 5.81 7.17 -13.44
N PRO A 84 4.52 7.45 -13.71
CA PRO A 84 3.74 6.61 -14.63
C PRO A 84 3.97 6.95 -16.12
N GLY A 85 4.60 8.08 -16.44
CA GLY A 85 4.66 8.61 -17.80
C GLY A 85 3.33 9.24 -18.25
N PRO A 86 3.32 10.03 -19.34
CA PRO A 86 2.09 10.59 -19.88
C PRO A 86 1.23 9.50 -20.54
N PRO A 87 -0.11 9.64 -20.56
CA PRO A 87 -0.97 8.82 -21.42
C PRO A 87 -0.56 8.92 -22.90
N ASP A 88 -0.73 7.83 -23.63
CA ASP A 88 -0.45 7.73 -25.05
C ASP A 88 -1.67 7.23 -25.85
N ASN A 89 -1.47 6.93 -27.14
CA ASN A 89 -2.52 6.45 -28.03
C ASN A 89 -3.04 5.04 -27.67
N THR A 90 -2.38 4.32 -26.77
CA THR A 90 -2.84 3.02 -26.24
C THR A 90 -3.69 3.18 -24.98
N THR A 91 -3.75 4.38 -24.40
CA THR A 91 -4.53 4.62 -23.19
C THR A 91 -6.02 4.59 -23.49
N VAL A 92 -6.73 3.65 -22.88
CA VAL A 92 -8.19 3.48 -23.01
C VAL A 92 -8.90 4.44 -22.06
N TRP A 93 -9.95 5.10 -22.55
CA TRP A 93 -10.79 5.99 -21.75
C TRP A 93 -12.28 5.60 -21.89
N PRO A 94 -13.12 5.80 -20.85
CA PRO A 94 -12.78 6.29 -19.51
C PRO A 94 -12.10 5.21 -18.63
N GLN A 95 -11.40 5.67 -17.60
CA GLN A 95 -10.88 4.81 -16.53
C GLN A 95 -11.66 5.07 -15.24
N LEU A 96 -11.92 4.01 -14.47
CA LEU A 96 -12.70 4.07 -13.23
C LEU A 96 -11.93 3.40 -12.10
N MET A 97 -11.95 4.02 -10.91
CA MET A 97 -11.56 3.38 -9.66
C MET A 97 -12.83 3.12 -8.86
N VAL A 98 -13.26 1.86 -8.86
CA VAL A 98 -14.49 1.44 -8.18
C VAL A 98 -14.14 0.91 -6.81
N THR A 99 -14.61 1.60 -5.76
CA THR A 99 -14.39 1.22 -4.36
C THR A 99 -15.70 0.79 -3.74
N ASP A 100 -15.78 -0.47 -3.32
CA ASP A 100 -16.96 -1.02 -2.65
C ASP A 100 -17.08 -0.52 -1.21
N TRP A 101 -15.97 -0.58 -0.45
CA TRP A 101 -15.95 -0.11 0.93
C TRP A 101 -14.56 0.36 1.37
N ILE A 102 -14.56 1.16 2.42
CA ILE A 102 -13.39 1.53 3.21
C ILE A 102 -13.73 1.22 4.66
N ARG A 103 -12.83 0.53 5.36
CA ARG A 103 -13.01 0.19 6.78
C ARG A 103 -11.75 0.53 7.54
N VAL A 104 -11.92 1.17 8.69
CA VAL A 104 -10.85 1.51 9.62
C VAL A 104 -11.17 0.82 10.94
N TYR A 105 -10.18 0.11 11.48
CA TYR A 105 -10.31 -0.63 12.73
C TYR A 105 -9.29 -0.12 13.73
N GLN A 106 -9.67 -0.10 15.00
CA GLN A 106 -8.77 0.16 16.10
C GLN A 106 -8.68 -1.09 16.96
N LYS A 107 -7.46 -1.52 17.28
CA LYS A 107 -7.26 -2.63 18.22
C LYS A 107 -7.91 -2.27 19.55
N LYS A 108 -8.77 -3.14 20.06
CA LYS A 108 -9.36 -2.99 21.38
C LYS A 108 -8.23 -3.07 22.42
N ILE A 109 -8.17 -2.09 23.32
CA ILE A 109 -7.32 -2.16 24.51
C ILE A 109 -8.14 -2.96 25.53
N GLU A 110 -7.63 -4.12 25.93
CA GLU A 110 -8.18 -4.92 27.02
C GLU A 110 -7.59 -4.48 28.37
#